data_AF-A0A954JKS5-F1
#
_entry.id   AF-A0A954JKS5-F1
#
_cell.length_a   1.000
_cell.length_b   1.000
_cell.length_c   1.000
_cell.angle_alpha   90.00
_cell.angle_beta   90.00
_cell.angle_gamma   90.00
#
_symmetry.space_group_name_H-M   'P 1'
#
loop_
_entity.id
_entity.type
_entity.pdbx_description
1 polymer ?
#
loop_
_entity_poly.entity_id
_entity_poly.type
_entity_poly.pdbx_seq_one_letter_code
_entity_poly.pdbx_strand_id
1 'polypeptide(L)'
;MRKLTALAALFAVATLVLTAAPQQADARPQYLKAFTEKYDIAEAKELKCGVCHGEGGKNKKAVSDYGKALAKALGKKNEKDADAIAEALGKIESEKCGDGTFGDLLKDGKLPPLAE
;
A
#
# COMPACT_ATOMS: atom_id res chain seq x y z
N MET A 1 -22.55 66.06 -11.54
CA MET A 1 -21.40 65.16 -11.78
C MET A 1 -21.62 63.88 -11.00
N ARG A 2 -22.24 62.87 -11.61
CA ARG A 2 -22.51 61.55 -11.01
C ARG A 2 -21.74 60.50 -11.80
N LYS A 3 -20.48 60.26 -11.45
CA LYS A 3 -19.67 59.15 -11.96
C LYS A 3 -18.65 58.75 -10.89
N LEU A 4 -19.11 58.07 -9.85
CA LEU A 4 -18.27 57.40 -8.85
C LEU A 4 -19.12 56.28 -8.26
N THR A 5 -19.16 55.13 -8.93
CA THR A 5 -19.63 53.83 -8.40
C THR A 5 -19.63 52.81 -9.55
N ALA A 6 -18.44 52.40 -10.00
CA ALA A 6 -18.32 51.23 -10.88
C ALA A 6 -16.87 50.69 -10.88
N LEU A 7 -16.28 50.49 -9.71
CA LEU A 7 -14.97 49.83 -9.60
C LEU A 7 -14.85 49.15 -8.23
N ALA A 8 -15.72 48.19 -7.95
CA ALA A 8 -15.65 47.35 -6.74
C ALA A 8 -16.32 45.99 -6.95
N ALA A 9 -16.16 45.37 -8.12
CA ALA A 9 -16.73 44.05 -8.43
C ALA A 9 -15.72 43.15 -9.13
N LEU A 10 -14.45 43.18 -8.70
CA LEU A 10 -13.35 42.43 -9.32
C LEU A 10 -12.35 41.93 -8.27
N PHE A 11 -12.82 41.46 -7.10
CA PHE A 11 -11.96 40.85 -6.07
C PHE A 11 -12.72 39.84 -5.19
N ALA A 12 -13.50 38.93 -5.78
CA ALA A 12 -14.26 37.94 -5.01
C ALA A 12 -14.22 36.50 -5.59
N VAL A 13 -13.21 36.16 -6.39
CA VAL A 13 -13.04 34.79 -6.91
C VAL A 13 -11.55 34.42 -6.95
N ALA A 14 -10.89 34.31 -5.79
CA ALA A 14 -9.48 33.89 -5.75
C ALA A 14 -9.07 33.04 -4.52
N THR A 15 -10.01 32.52 -3.73
CA THR A 15 -9.67 31.89 -2.44
C THR A 15 -10.35 30.55 -2.17
N LEU A 16 -10.50 29.68 -3.18
CA LEU A 16 -10.98 28.31 -2.92
C LEU A 16 -10.32 27.22 -3.78
N VAL A 17 -8.99 27.25 -3.89
CA VAL A 17 -8.22 26.13 -4.48
C VAL A 17 -6.96 25.86 -3.64
N LEU A 18 -7.11 25.38 -2.39
CA LEU A 18 -5.95 24.96 -1.59
C LEU A 18 -6.21 23.82 -0.58
N THR A 19 -7.09 22.86 -0.87
CA THR A 19 -7.39 21.79 0.12
C THR A 19 -7.18 20.35 -0.35
N ALA A 20 -6.57 20.12 -1.51
CA ALA A 20 -6.23 18.77 -1.96
C ALA A 20 -4.76 18.66 -2.38
N ALA A 21 -3.83 18.96 -1.45
CA ALA A 21 -2.47 18.48 -1.63
C ALA A 21 -2.50 16.95 -1.57
N PRO A 22 -2.01 16.23 -2.59
CA PRO A 22 -1.98 14.77 -2.55
C PRO A 22 -1.12 14.34 -1.37
N GLN A 23 -1.71 13.57 -0.44
CA GLN A 23 -0.94 12.96 0.64
C GLN A 23 0.14 12.08 0.01
N GLN A 24 1.40 12.49 0.11
CA GLN A 24 2.53 11.69 -0.35
C GLN A 24 2.48 10.34 0.37
N ALA A 25 2.30 9.26 -0.40
CA ALA A 25 2.33 7.92 0.14
C ALA A 25 3.77 7.56 0.49
N ASP A 26 4.15 7.79 1.75
CA ASP A 26 5.45 7.40 2.30
C ASP A 26 5.75 5.92 2.03
N ALA A 27 7.00 5.63 1.73
CA ALA A 27 7.48 4.26 1.61
C ALA A 27 7.35 3.55 2.96
N ARG A 28 6.92 2.28 2.93
CA ARG A 28 6.73 1.45 4.12
C ARG A 28 7.65 0.23 4.06
N PRO A 29 8.98 0.43 4.17
CA PRO A 29 9.97 -0.63 3.95
C PRO A 29 9.89 -1.74 5.00
N GLN A 30 9.29 -1.48 6.17
CA GLN A 30 9.19 -2.45 7.26
C GLN A 30 8.46 -3.74 6.86
N TYR A 31 7.49 -3.67 5.94
CA TYR A 31 6.76 -4.86 5.49
C TYR A 31 7.60 -5.78 4.64
N LEU A 32 8.32 -5.22 3.65
CA LEU A 32 9.23 -5.99 2.82
C LEU A 32 10.36 -6.59 3.67
N LYS A 33 10.90 -5.80 4.60
CA LYS A 33 11.94 -6.27 5.53
C LYS A 33 11.46 -7.50 6.30
N ALA A 34 10.32 -7.39 7.00
CA ALA A 34 9.76 -8.48 7.78
C ALA A 34 9.44 -9.71 6.90
N PHE A 35 8.93 -9.49 5.67
CA PHE A 35 8.71 -10.57 4.71
C PHE A 35 10.02 -11.29 4.37
N THR A 36 11.07 -10.56 4.00
CA THR A 36 12.37 -11.15 3.60
C THR A 36 13.16 -11.73 4.76
N GLU A 37 12.89 -11.30 6.00
CA GLU A 37 13.46 -11.91 7.21
C GLU A 37 12.77 -13.23 7.54
N LYS A 38 11.47 -13.34 7.27
CA LYS A 38 10.69 -14.56 7.52
C LYS A 38 10.81 -15.60 6.39
N TYR A 39 10.91 -15.13 5.14
CA TYR A 39 10.95 -15.97 3.95
C TYR A 39 12.16 -15.63 3.09
N ASP A 40 13.07 -16.58 2.89
CA ASP A 40 14.24 -16.39 2.01
C ASP A 40 13.89 -16.73 0.56
N ILE A 41 13.19 -15.80 -0.10
CA ILE A 41 12.78 -15.89 -1.50
C ILE A 41 13.50 -14.78 -2.26
N ALA A 42 14.38 -15.13 -3.20
CA ALA A 42 15.23 -14.17 -3.92
C ALA A 42 14.38 -13.17 -4.73
N GLU A 43 13.33 -13.67 -5.38
CA GLU A 43 12.40 -12.90 -6.20
C GLU A 43 11.70 -11.80 -5.39
N ALA A 44 11.51 -11.98 -4.07
CA ALA A 44 10.93 -10.93 -3.22
C ALA A 44 11.82 -9.69 -3.13
N LYS A 45 13.15 -9.89 -3.10
CA LYS A 45 14.15 -8.82 -3.01
C LYS A 45 14.21 -8.03 -4.33
N GLU A 46 13.91 -8.68 -5.44
CA GLU A 46 13.82 -8.05 -6.77
C GLU A 46 12.50 -7.29 -6.95
N LEU A 47 11.37 -7.93 -6.63
CA LEU A 47 10.02 -7.36 -6.79
C LEU A 47 9.71 -6.26 -5.76
N LYS A 48 10.28 -6.33 -4.56
CA LYS A 48 10.12 -5.34 -3.48
C LYS A 48 8.64 -5.07 -3.18
N CYS A 49 8.16 -3.86 -3.48
CA CYS A 49 6.77 -3.48 -3.33
C CYS A 49 5.83 -4.36 -4.18
N GLY A 50 6.34 -4.92 -5.28
CA GLY A 50 5.62 -5.80 -6.20
C GLY A 50 5.13 -7.12 -5.59
N VAL A 51 5.65 -7.52 -4.42
CA VAL A 51 5.11 -8.68 -3.69
C VAL A 51 3.64 -8.46 -3.30
N CYS A 52 3.28 -7.21 -2.99
CA CYS A 52 1.93 -6.86 -2.54
C CYS A 52 1.21 -5.86 -3.46
N HIS A 53 1.93 -5.11 -4.29
CA HIS A 53 1.38 -4.03 -5.10
C HIS A 53 1.48 -4.32 -6.60
N GLY A 54 0.52 -3.80 -7.37
CA GLY A 54 0.42 -4.05 -8.81
C GLY A 54 1.50 -3.38 -9.65
N GLU A 55 1.58 -3.83 -10.91
CA GLU A 55 2.54 -3.33 -11.90
C GLU A 55 4.00 -3.38 -11.41
N GLY A 56 4.38 -4.47 -10.72
CA GLY A 56 5.71 -4.61 -10.12
C GLY A 56 5.99 -3.60 -9.01
N GLY A 57 4.95 -3.16 -8.29
CA GLY A 57 5.06 -2.18 -7.22
C GLY A 57 4.94 -0.72 -7.65
N LYS A 58 4.74 -0.45 -8.95
CA LYS A 58 4.54 0.92 -9.47
C LYS A 58 3.15 1.45 -9.10
N ASN A 59 2.16 0.58 -8.98
CA ASN A 59 0.80 0.96 -8.66
C ASN A 59 0.44 0.56 -7.23
N LYS A 60 0.63 1.51 -6.31
CA LYS A 60 0.32 1.33 -4.88
C LYS A 60 -1.17 1.17 -4.58
N LYS A 61 -2.05 1.47 -5.54
CA LYS A 61 -3.51 1.35 -5.39
C LYS A 61 -3.98 -0.06 -5.75
N ALA A 62 -3.33 -0.69 -6.72
CA ALA A 62 -3.48 -2.11 -6.98
C ALA A 62 -2.78 -2.89 -5.86
N VAL A 63 -3.52 -3.77 -5.18
CA VAL A 63 -3.03 -4.59 -4.06
C VAL A 63 -3.46 -6.02 -4.31
N SER A 64 -2.51 -6.96 -4.19
CA SER A 64 -2.77 -8.38 -4.39
C SER A 64 -3.67 -8.92 -3.28
N ASP A 65 -4.24 -10.10 -3.48
CA ASP A 65 -5.03 -10.74 -2.43
C ASP A 65 -4.18 -11.05 -1.20
N TYR A 66 -2.90 -11.36 -1.39
CA TYR A 66 -1.93 -11.47 -0.28
C TYR A 66 -1.77 -10.13 0.47
N GLY A 67 -1.60 -9.02 -0.25
CA GLY A 67 -1.49 -7.70 0.36
C GLY A 67 -2.76 -7.27 1.11
N LYS A 68 -3.95 -7.63 0.59
CA LYS A 68 -5.24 -7.40 1.25
C LYS A 68 -5.39 -8.25 2.52
N ALA A 69 -5.02 -9.52 2.46
CA ALA A 69 -5.00 -10.43 3.59
C ALA A 69 -4.11 -9.88 4.72
N LEU A 70 -2.88 -9.46 4.39
CA LEU A 70 -1.96 -8.86 5.35
C LEU A 70 -2.54 -7.57 5.97
N ALA A 71 -3.11 -6.68 5.15
CA ALA A 71 -3.73 -5.45 5.63
C ALA A 71 -4.90 -5.73 6.58
N LYS A 72 -5.71 -6.76 6.29
CA LYS A 72 -6.81 -7.21 7.14
C LYS A 72 -6.30 -7.79 8.45
N ALA A 73 -5.27 -8.62 8.42
CA ALA A 73 -4.66 -9.23 9.60
C ALA A 73 -4.02 -8.19 10.54
N LEU A 74 -3.42 -7.14 9.98
CA LEU A 74 -2.85 -6.02 10.74
C LEU A 74 -3.92 -5.12 11.38
N GLY A 75 -5.11 -5.01 10.77
CA GLY A 75 -6.24 -4.22 11.29
C GLY A 75 -6.03 -2.70 11.33
N LYS A 76 -4.83 -2.20 11.04
CA LYS A 76 -4.52 -0.77 11.01
C LYS A 76 -3.54 -0.41 9.88
N LYS A 77 -3.61 0.85 9.45
CA LYS A 77 -2.73 1.39 8.41
C LYS A 77 -1.35 1.67 9.00
N ASN A 78 -0.31 1.39 8.22
CA ASN A 78 1.08 1.73 8.54
C ASN A 78 1.55 1.23 9.92
N GLU A 79 1.21 -0.03 10.25
CA GLU A 79 1.87 -0.72 11.36
C GLU A 79 3.39 -0.61 11.25
N LYS A 80 4.04 -0.33 12.39
CA LYS A 80 5.50 -0.20 12.53
C LYS A 80 6.08 -1.22 13.50
N ASP A 81 5.24 -1.87 14.30
CA ASP A 81 5.65 -2.91 15.22
C ASP A 81 6.07 -4.16 14.45
N ALA A 82 7.33 -4.57 14.60
CA ALA A 82 7.89 -5.67 13.83
C ALA A 82 7.25 -7.01 14.20
N ASP A 83 6.94 -7.21 15.48
CA ASP A 83 6.34 -8.45 15.98
C ASP A 83 4.90 -8.58 15.49
N ALA A 84 4.12 -7.51 15.49
CA ALA A 84 2.77 -7.48 14.92
C ALA A 84 2.77 -7.78 13.42
N ILE A 85 3.78 -7.28 12.68
CA ILE A 85 3.93 -7.60 11.26
C ILE A 85 4.30 -9.08 11.06
N ALA A 86 5.25 -9.60 11.84
CA ALA A 86 5.67 -11.00 11.76
C ALA A 86 4.51 -11.95 12.12
N GLU A 87 3.73 -11.61 13.15
CA GLU A 87 2.54 -12.34 13.56
C GLU A 87 1.47 -12.31 12.45
N ALA A 88 1.20 -11.14 11.87
CA ALA A 88 0.25 -11.02 10.77
C ALA A 88 0.69 -11.83 9.54
N LEU A 89 1.98 -11.81 9.19
CA LEU A 89 2.55 -12.64 8.12
C LEU A 89 2.36 -14.13 8.40
N GLY A 90 2.47 -14.57 9.66
CA GLY A 90 2.20 -15.95 10.07
C GLY A 90 0.71 -16.32 10.02
N LYS A 91 -0.19 -15.42 10.44
CA LYS A 91 -1.64 -15.65 10.41
C LYS A 91 -2.15 -15.93 9.00
N ILE A 92 -1.68 -15.15 8.03
CA ILE A 92 -2.13 -15.26 6.64
C ILE A 92 -1.56 -16.48 5.92
N GLU A 93 -0.59 -17.20 6.49
CA GLU A 93 -0.06 -18.43 5.88
C GLU A 93 -1.18 -19.46 5.64
N SER A 94 -2.20 -19.49 6.50
CA SER A 94 -3.33 -20.40 6.36
C SER A 94 -4.42 -19.94 5.38
N GLU A 95 -4.34 -18.72 4.85
CA GLU A 95 -5.34 -18.23 3.91
C GLU A 95 -5.23 -18.93 2.56
N LYS A 96 -6.38 -19.26 1.97
CA LYS A 96 -6.47 -20.02 0.73
C LYS A 96 -5.90 -19.23 -0.45
N CYS A 97 -5.11 -19.90 -1.26
CA CYS A 97 -4.53 -19.38 -2.50
C CYS A 97 -4.55 -20.48 -3.57
N GLY A 98 -5.47 -20.38 -4.53
CA GLY A 98 -5.71 -21.43 -5.52
C GLY A 98 -6.05 -22.77 -4.84
N ASP A 99 -5.31 -23.82 -5.20
CA ASP A 99 -5.50 -25.17 -4.67
C ASP A 99 -4.92 -25.38 -3.25
N GLY A 100 -4.06 -24.46 -2.78
CA GLY A 100 -3.41 -24.53 -1.47
C GLY A 100 -3.62 -23.28 -0.63
N THR A 101 -2.62 -22.93 0.17
CA THR A 101 -2.56 -21.72 0.99
C THR A 101 -1.39 -20.82 0.60
N PHE A 102 -1.37 -19.57 1.09
CA PHE A 102 -0.18 -18.72 0.92
C PHE A 102 1.06 -19.33 1.58
N GLY A 103 0.91 -19.97 2.72
CA GLY A 103 2.00 -20.63 3.44
C GLY A 103 2.62 -21.76 2.62
N ASP A 104 1.82 -22.52 1.87
CA ASP A 104 2.32 -23.59 1.00
C ASP A 104 3.22 -23.03 -0.11
N LEU A 105 2.79 -21.97 -0.79
CA LEU A 105 3.61 -21.29 -1.81
C LEU A 105 4.91 -20.75 -1.23
N LEU A 106 4.85 -20.07 -0.10
CA LEU A 106 6.01 -19.44 0.52
C LEU A 106 7.03 -20.47 1.02
N LYS A 107 6.58 -21.61 1.53
CA LYS A 107 7.44 -22.75 1.91
C LYS A 107 8.11 -23.40 0.70
N ASP A 108 7.43 -23.41 -0.44
CA ASP A 108 7.97 -23.86 -1.73
C ASP A 108 8.94 -22.84 -2.36
N GLY A 109 9.23 -21.72 -1.69
CA GLY A 109 10.07 -20.65 -2.22
C GLY A 109 9.40 -19.83 -3.32
N LYS A 110 8.07 -19.91 -3.46
CA LYS A 110 7.29 -19.19 -4.47
C LYS A 110 6.57 -18.01 -3.85
N LEU A 111 6.42 -16.95 -4.65
CA LEU A 111 5.62 -15.80 -4.24
C LEU A 111 4.12 -16.03 -4.48
N PRO A 112 3.26 -15.42 -3.65
CA PRO A 112 1.83 -15.34 -3.93
C PRO A 112 1.55 -14.67 -5.29
N PRO A 113 0.37 -14.89 -5.87
CA PRO A 113 -0.06 -14.20 -7.08
C PRO A 113 0.09 -12.68 -6.95
N LEU A 114 0.63 -12.06 -8.01
CA LEU A 114 0.80 -10.61 -8.09
C LEU A 114 -0.55 -9.91 -8.11
N ALA A 115 -0.56 -8.61 -7.79
CA ALA A 115 -1.77 -7.82 -7.94
C ALA A 115 -2.05 -7.60 -9.43
N GLU A 116 -3.29 -7.88 -9.83
CA GLU A 116 -3.84 -7.50 -11.14
C GLU A 116 -4.01 -5.97 -11.26
#